data_AF-A0A2S6SN92-F1
#
_entry.id   AF-A0A2S6SN92-F1
#
_cell.length_a   1.000
_cell.length_b   1.000
_cell.length_c   1.000
_cell.angle_alpha   90.00
_cell.angle_beta   90.00
_cell.angle_gamma   90.00
#
_symmetry.space_group_name_H-M   'P 1'
#
loop_
_entity.id
_entity.type
_entity.pdbx_description
1 polymer ?
#
loop_
_entity_poly.entity_id
_entity_poly.type
_entity_poly.pdbx_seq_one_letter_code
_entity_poly.pdbx_strand_id
1 'polypeptide(L)'
;MTFETIKWVYQRISTSLIIILSIWLANEAYKIDNYDYETIDIFFKNFKNLFLFSFLIIFSILHTSIEVFHAINDYFGDTKIEKNIKFIIKSLYFLVFTIILIFINNFNY
;
A
#
# COMPACT_ATOMS: atom_id res chain seq x y z
N MET A 1 19.47 -11.41 13.59
CA MET A 1 18.83 -11.24 12.27
C MET A 1 19.25 -9.88 11.73
N THR A 2 19.79 -9.78 10.50
CA THR A 2 20.20 -8.47 9.95
C THR A 2 18.96 -7.68 9.49
N PHE A 3 19.10 -6.37 9.32
CA PHE A 3 18.01 -5.52 8.83
C PHE A 3 17.50 -5.96 7.44
N GLU A 4 18.41 -6.38 6.57
CA GLU A 4 18.06 -6.93 5.25
C GLU A 4 17.33 -8.26 5.35
N THR A 5 17.68 -9.14 6.30
CA THR A 5 16.90 -10.36 6.55
C THR A 5 15.48 -10.03 7.02
N ILE A 6 15.30 -8.98 7.83
CA ILE A 6 13.96 -8.55 8.30
C ILE A 6 13.11 -8.07 7.13
N LYS A 7 13.66 -7.22 6.25
CA LYS A 7 12.96 -6.77 5.03
C LYS A 7 12.57 -7.95 4.13
N TRP A 8 13.47 -8.89 3.94
CA TRP A 8 13.21 -10.08 3.11
C TRP A 8 12.07 -10.93 3.69
N VAL A 9 12.08 -11.19 5.01
CA VAL A 9 10.99 -11.92 5.68
C VAL A 9 9.68 -11.13 5.57
N TYR A 10 9.71 -9.83 5.81
CA TYR A 10 8.54 -8.97 5.65
C TYR A 10 7.97 -9.08 4.23
N GLN A 11 8.80 -9.02 3.18
CA GLN A 11 8.34 -9.16 1.80
C GLN A 11 7.61 -10.48 1.57
N ARG A 12 8.12 -11.62 2.05
CA ARG A 12 7.47 -12.93 1.85
C ARG A 12 6.10 -13.02 2.53
N ILE A 13 5.99 -12.49 3.74
CA ILE A 13 4.75 -12.49 4.50
C ILE A 13 3.75 -11.51 3.88
N SER A 14 4.18 -10.29 3.58
CA SER A 14 3.34 -9.24 3.02
C SER A 14 2.83 -9.60 1.62
N THR A 15 3.62 -10.21 0.74
CA THR A 15 3.13 -10.68 -0.57
C THR A 15 1.95 -11.62 -0.42
N SER A 16 2.04 -12.62 0.46
CA SER A 16 0.97 -13.60 0.68
C SER A 16 -0.30 -12.92 1.20
N LEU A 17 -0.16 -11.99 2.16
CA LEU A 17 -1.27 -11.22 2.69
C LEU A 17 -1.91 -10.30 1.64
N ILE A 18 -1.10 -9.59 0.86
CA ILE A 18 -1.55 -8.69 -0.20
C ILE A 18 -2.33 -9.49 -1.25
N ILE A 19 -1.86 -10.66 -1.66
CA ILE A 19 -2.58 -11.51 -2.63
C ILE A 19 -3.97 -11.89 -2.08
N ILE A 20 -4.07 -12.37 -0.85
CA ILE A 20 -5.34 -12.74 -0.22
C ILE A 20 -6.30 -11.54 -0.18
N LEU A 21 -5.79 -10.38 0.26
CA LEU A 21 -6.58 -9.16 0.36
C LEU A 21 -6.94 -8.59 -1.03
N SER A 22 -6.11 -8.79 -2.05
CA SER A 22 -6.38 -8.35 -3.42
C SER A 22 -7.47 -9.20 -4.06
N ILE A 23 -7.46 -10.53 -3.84
CA ILE A 23 -8.54 -11.43 -4.27
C ILE A 23 -9.85 -11.06 -3.57
N TRP A 24 -9.80 -10.78 -2.27
CA TRP A 24 -10.96 -10.28 -1.54
C TRP A 24 -11.51 -8.98 -2.15
N LEU A 25 -10.65 -7.99 -2.37
CA LEU A 25 -11.06 -6.70 -2.95
C LEU A 25 -11.65 -6.87 -4.36
N ALA A 26 -11.04 -7.72 -5.20
CA ALA A 26 -11.56 -8.00 -6.54
C ALA A 26 -12.96 -8.63 -6.50
N ASN A 27 -13.19 -9.57 -5.57
CA ASN A 27 -14.50 -10.18 -5.38
C ASN A 27 -15.56 -9.19 -4.89
N GLU A 28 -15.20 -8.28 -3.97
CA GLU A 28 -16.12 -7.23 -3.51
C GLU A 28 -16.38 -6.19 -4.60
N ALA A 29 -15.34 -5.79 -5.36
CA ALA A 29 -15.47 -4.87 -6.48
C ALA A 29 -16.42 -5.44 -7.57
N TYR A 30 -16.30 -6.74 -7.90
CA TYR A 30 -17.20 -7.40 -8.85
C TYR A 30 -18.67 -7.36 -8.40
N LYS A 31 -18.94 -7.44 -7.09
CA LYS A 31 -20.31 -7.33 -6.56
C LYS A 31 -20.87 -5.91 -6.68
N ILE A 32 -20.01 -4.90 -6.74
CA ILE A 32 -20.37 -3.47 -6.69
C ILE A 32 -20.25 -2.81 -8.09
N ASP A 33 -19.81 -3.55 -9.10
CA ASP A 33 -19.45 -3.04 -10.44
C ASP A 33 -20.58 -2.28 -11.19
N ASN A 34 -21.85 -2.57 -10.88
CA ASN A 34 -23.02 -1.92 -11.50
C ASN A 34 -23.68 -0.84 -10.63
N TYR A 35 -23.04 -0.40 -9.55
CA TYR A 35 -23.67 0.47 -8.57
C TYR A 35 -23.17 1.91 -8.60
N ASP A 36 -24.02 2.80 -8.12
CA ASP A 36 -23.77 4.23 -7.97
C ASP A 36 -22.77 4.57 -6.85
N TYR A 37 -22.42 5.85 -6.78
CA TYR A 37 -21.56 6.40 -5.72
C TYR A 37 -22.05 6.03 -4.31
N GLU A 38 -23.38 6.00 -4.10
CA GLU A 38 -23.97 5.69 -2.80
C GLU A 38 -23.62 4.28 -2.32
N THR A 39 -23.56 3.31 -3.23
CA THR A 39 -23.19 1.93 -2.87
C THR A 39 -21.70 1.82 -2.53
N ILE A 40 -20.83 2.56 -3.22
CA ILE A 40 -19.40 2.63 -2.88
C ILE A 40 -19.19 3.30 -1.52
N ASP A 41 -19.95 4.36 -1.22
CA ASP A 41 -19.95 5.02 0.09
C ASP A 41 -20.38 4.06 1.20
N ILE A 42 -21.45 3.29 0.99
CA ILE A 42 -21.90 2.23 1.92
C ILE A 42 -20.82 1.16 2.12
N PHE A 43 -20.12 0.76 1.06
CA PHE A 43 -19.03 -0.21 1.15
C PHE A 43 -17.93 0.27 2.09
N PHE A 44 -17.48 1.52 1.97
CA PHE A 44 -16.41 2.09 2.80
C PHE A 44 -16.88 2.53 4.20
N LYS A 45 -18.17 2.78 4.41
CA LYS A 45 -18.74 2.97 5.76
C LYS A 45 -18.81 1.68 6.57
N ASN A 46 -18.74 0.51 5.93
CA ASN A 46 -18.65 -0.74 6.65
C ASN A 46 -17.25 -0.91 7.28
N PHE A 47 -17.19 -0.97 8.61
CA PHE A 47 -15.93 -1.09 9.36
C PHE A 47 -15.04 -2.25 8.89
N LYS A 48 -15.61 -3.43 8.59
CA LYS A 48 -14.84 -4.60 8.14
C LYS A 48 -14.18 -4.33 6.79
N ASN A 49 -14.94 -3.74 5.86
CA ASN A 49 -14.42 -3.44 4.52
C ASN A 49 -13.36 -2.35 4.57
N LEU A 50 -13.62 -1.26 5.31
CA LEU A 50 -12.65 -0.19 5.52
C LEU A 50 -11.37 -0.72 6.16
N PHE A 51 -11.49 -1.57 7.18
CA PHE A 51 -10.35 -2.19 7.86
C PHE A 51 -9.52 -3.06 6.90
N LEU A 52 -10.16 -3.96 6.17
CA LEU A 52 -9.47 -4.86 5.22
C LEU A 52 -8.82 -4.08 4.07
N PHE A 53 -9.50 -3.06 3.54
CA PHE A 53 -8.95 -2.17 2.53
C PHE A 53 -7.76 -1.36 3.05
N SER A 54 -7.87 -0.80 4.27
CA SER A 54 -6.77 -0.07 4.91
C SER A 54 -5.55 -0.96 5.10
N PHE A 55 -5.76 -2.20 5.55
CA PHE A 55 -4.69 -3.19 5.68
C PHE A 55 -4.03 -3.47 4.33
N LEU A 56 -4.83 -3.75 3.29
CA LEU A 56 -4.33 -3.99 1.94
C LEU A 56 -3.42 -2.85 1.47
N ILE A 57 -3.91 -1.61 1.57
CA ILE A 57 -3.19 -0.44 1.09
C ILE A 57 -1.92 -0.17 1.91
N ILE A 58 -1.98 -0.25 3.25
CA ILE A 58 -0.80 -0.05 4.10
C ILE A 58 0.26 -1.11 3.82
N PHE A 59 -0.12 -2.39 3.75
CA PHE A 59 0.81 -3.47 3.40
C PHE A 59 1.41 -3.27 2.01
N SER A 60 0.59 -2.90 1.02
CA SER A 60 1.05 -2.67 -0.35
C SER A 60 2.06 -1.52 -0.44
N ILE A 61 1.83 -0.43 0.29
CA ILE A 61 2.75 0.71 0.33
C ILE A 61 4.08 0.34 0.96
N LEU A 62 4.05 -0.31 2.12
CA LEU A 62 5.26 -0.72 2.80
C LEU A 62 6.03 -1.75 1.96
N HIS A 63 5.33 -2.74 1.39
CA HIS A 63 5.91 -3.76 0.51
C HIS A 63 6.59 -3.15 -0.71
N THR A 64 5.86 -2.32 -1.47
CA THR A 64 6.40 -1.68 -2.68
C THR A 64 7.53 -0.72 -2.35
N SER A 65 7.49 -0.03 -1.20
CA SER A 65 8.57 0.88 -0.81
C SER A 65 9.91 0.15 -0.70
N ILE A 66 9.92 -1.05 -0.11
CA ILE A 66 11.13 -1.85 0.02
C ILE A 66 11.68 -2.21 -1.37
N GLU A 67 10.83 -2.71 -2.27
CA GLU A 67 11.22 -3.07 -3.64
C GLU A 67 11.74 -1.87 -4.44
N VAL A 68 11.06 -0.72 -4.36
CA VAL A 68 11.50 0.49 -5.05
C VAL A 68 12.85 0.96 -4.52
N PHE A 69 13.09 0.93 -3.20
CA PHE A 69 14.40 1.29 -2.65
C PHE A 69 15.50 0.30 -3.03
N HIS A 70 15.19 -0.99 -3.18
CA HIS A 70 16.14 -1.97 -3.75
C HIS A 70 16.45 -1.64 -5.22
N ALA A 71 15.43 -1.42 -6.04
CA ALA A 71 15.62 -1.03 -7.43
C ALA A 71 16.46 0.25 -7.57
N ILE A 72 16.24 1.26 -6.73
CA ILE A 72 17.07 2.48 -6.74
C ILE A 72 18.54 2.15 -6.44
N ASN A 73 18.80 1.27 -5.47
CA ASN A 73 20.18 0.86 -5.18
C ASN A 73 20.79 0.08 -6.34
N ASP A 74 20.03 -0.81 -6.97
CA ASP A 74 20.52 -1.68 -8.05
C ASP A 74 20.82 -0.88 -9.33
N TYR A 75 20.01 0.13 -9.65
CA TYR A 75 20.14 0.91 -10.90
C TYR A 75 20.91 2.24 -10.75
N PHE A 76 20.89 2.84 -9.57
CA PHE A 76 21.47 4.17 -9.32
C PHE A 76 22.50 4.18 -8.19
N GLY A 77 22.88 3.01 -7.66
CA GLY A 77 23.88 2.89 -6.59
C GLY A 77 25.18 3.61 -6.93
N ASP A 78 25.72 4.35 -5.94
CA ASP A 78 26.97 5.12 -6.02
C ASP A 78 26.97 6.26 -7.05
N THR A 79 25.80 6.56 -7.64
CA THR A 79 25.66 7.72 -8.53
C THR A 79 25.40 8.99 -7.75
N LYS A 80 25.78 10.15 -8.33
CA LYS A 80 25.49 11.48 -7.76
C LYS A 80 23.98 11.77 -7.62
N ILE A 81 23.13 11.04 -8.34
CA ILE A 81 21.68 11.27 -8.43
C ILE A 81 20.90 10.39 -7.44
N GLU A 82 21.49 9.30 -6.95
CA GLU A 82 20.87 8.34 -6.03
C GLU A 82 20.16 9.01 -4.85
N LYS A 83 20.85 9.95 -4.19
CA LYS A 83 20.32 10.68 -3.02
C LYS A 83 19.08 11.50 -3.37
N ASN A 84 19.06 12.13 -4.54
CA ASN A 84 17.95 12.96 -4.98
C ASN A 84 16.73 12.10 -5.34
N ILE A 85 16.95 10.97 -6.03
CA ILE A 85 15.88 10.02 -6.35
C ILE A 85 15.29 9.43 -5.06
N LYS A 86 16.13 8.97 -4.13
CA LYS A 86 15.66 8.46 -2.83
C LYS A 86 14.84 9.49 -2.06
N PHE A 87 15.24 10.76 -2.09
CA PHE A 87 14.50 11.84 -1.45
C PHE A 87 13.12 12.04 -2.10
N ILE A 88 13.06 12.16 -3.43
CA ILE A 88 11.80 12.34 -4.18
C ILE A 88 10.85 11.16 -3.90
N ILE A 89 11.34 9.93 -4.01
CA ILE A 89 10.55 8.73 -3.76
C ILE A 89 10.06 8.67 -2.32
N LYS A 90 10.90 9.01 -1.33
CA LYS A 90 10.48 9.08 0.08
C LYS A 90 9.35 10.11 0.28
N SER A 91 9.46 11.27 -0.36
CA SER A 91 8.42 12.31 -0.31
C SER A 91 7.11 11.86 -0.95
N LEU A 92 7.16 11.14 -2.07
CA LEU A 92 5.98 10.57 -2.72
C LEU A 92 5.30 9.52 -1.84
N TYR A 93 6.06 8.59 -1.26
CA TYR A 93 5.52 7.59 -0.33
C TYR A 93 4.88 8.23 0.90
N PHE A 94 5.50 9.28 1.44
CA PHE A 94 4.92 10.05 2.56
C PHE A 94 3.59 10.71 2.16
N LEU A 95 3.54 11.37 1.00
CA LEU A 95 2.32 12.01 0.49
C LEU A 95 1.19 11.00 0.29
N VAL A 96 1.48 9.87 -0.35
CA VAL A 96 0.49 8.79 -0.55
C VAL A 96 -0.02 8.27 0.79
N PHE A 97 0.89 8.01 1.73
CA PHE A 97 0.53 7.56 3.07
C PHE A 97 -0.39 8.57 3.81
N THR A 98 -0.09 9.86 3.73
CA THR A 98 -0.94 10.92 4.32
C THR A 98 -2.33 10.96 3.69
N ILE A 99 -2.43 10.86 2.36
CA ILE A 99 -3.73 10.83 1.66
C ILE A 99 -4.58 9.65 2.15
N ILE A 100 -3.96 8.49 2.36
CA ILE A 100 -4.67 7.30 2.83
C ILE A 100 -5.13 7.46 4.28
N LEU A 101 -4.32 8.06 5.15
CA LEU A 101 -4.76 8.36 6.51
C LEU A 101 -5.95 9.32 6.52
N ILE A 102 -5.94 10.36 5.66
CA ILE A 102 -7.07 11.28 5.51
C ILE A 102 -8.30 10.52 5.01
N PHE A 103 -8.15 9.66 4.01
CA PHE A 103 -9.25 8.83 3.48
C PHE A 103 -9.86 7.97 4.58
N ILE A 104 -9.05 7.20 5.33
CA ILE A 104 -9.52 6.33 6.41
C ILE A 104 -10.25 7.14 7.48
N ASN A 105 -9.71 8.29 7.86
CA ASN A 105 -10.32 9.15 8.86
C ASN A 105 -11.70 9.70 8.43
N ASN A 106 -11.90 9.92 7.12
CA ASN A 106 -13.19 10.38 6.58
C ASN A 106 -14.28 9.29 6.54
N PHE A 107 -13.94 8.02 6.74
CA PHE A 107 -14.90 6.91 6.77
C PHE A 107 -15.08 6.28 8.17
N ASN A 108 -14.34 6.74 9.17
CA ASN A 108 -14.44 6.31 10.58
C ASN A 108 -15.57 7.04 11.35
N TYR A 109 -16.77 7.10 10.79
CA TYR A 109 -17.96 7.70 11.43
C TYR A 109 -18.88 6.65 12.05
#